data_AF-A0A9N8HNS7-F1
#
_entry.id   AF-A0A9N8HNS7-F1
#
_cell.length_a   1.000
_cell.length_b   1.000
_cell.length_c   1.000
_cell.angle_alpha   90.00
_cell.angle_beta   90.00
_cell.angle_gamma   90.00
#
_symmetry.space_group_name_H-M   'P 1'
#
loop_
_entity.id
_entity.type
_entity.pdbx_description
1 polymer ?
#
loop_
_entity_poly.entity_id
_entity_poly.type
_entity_poly.pdbx_seq_one_letter_code
_entity_poly.pdbx_strand_id
1 'polypeptide(L)'
;MMLCPRVARTGNLDMLKYVHEAGADLDDIEYKFDDCTCAVAAGMGNMDMLLYAHQNGCAWSMFTCRNAAEGGYLDVVKWLHENGCPWDSSVCAKAADKGHLDILKYAHEHGCPWDESTCKEAAEKGRLEMLKYAHENGCPWDKNVCERAAWFGHFQVLHYAHENGCPWEDDTCSSAACRANFESLKYAYEHGCPWEEELIDEAARSWLPRDEDGLDVEERKCRGYVLKVAAERGCHVVDQLE
;
A
#
# COMPACT_ATOMS: atom_id res chain seq x y z
N MET A 1 -23.38 -11.13 -16.89
CA MET A 1 -22.22 -10.50 -16.21
C MET A 1 -22.39 -9.00 -16.41
N MET A 2 -22.65 -8.21 -15.37
CA MET A 2 -23.19 -6.84 -15.52
C MET A 2 -22.35 -5.96 -16.48
N LEU A 3 -23.02 -5.30 -17.44
CA LEU A 3 -22.40 -4.57 -18.55
C LEU A 3 -22.04 -3.12 -18.17
N CYS A 4 -22.88 -2.45 -17.39
CA CYS A 4 -22.68 -1.06 -16.94
C CYS A 4 -21.34 -0.81 -16.24
N PRO A 5 -20.86 -1.66 -15.30
CA PRO A 5 -19.58 -1.45 -14.63
C PRO A 5 -18.39 -1.57 -15.59
N ARG A 6 -18.51 -2.40 -16.63
CA ARG A 6 -17.47 -2.54 -17.67
C ARG A 6 -17.39 -1.30 -18.55
N VAL A 7 -18.55 -0.73 -18.90
CA VAL A 7 -18.61 0.50 -19.69
C VAL A 7 -18.14 1.70 -18.87
N ALA A 8 -18.50 1.76 -17.58
CA ALA A 8 -18.03 2.81 -16.68
C ALA A 8 -16.49 2.88 -16.62
N ARG A 9 -15.80 1.73 -16.69
CA ARG A 9 -14.33 1.67 -16.75
C ARG A 9 -13.71 2.29 -18.01
N THR A 10 -14.51 2.62 -19.02
CA THR A 10 -14.03 3.37 -20.20
C THR A 10 -14.03 4.88 -19.96
N GLY A 11 -14.68 5.36 -18.90
CA GLY A 11 -14.87 6.79 -18.62
C GLY A 11 -15.85 7.47 -19.57
N ASN A 12 -16.47 6.75 -20.51
CA ASN A 12 -17.38 7.31 -21.50
C ASN A 12 -18.83 7.34 -20.99
N LEU A 13 -19.28 8.53 -20.58
CA LEU A 13 -20.64 8.75 -20.08
C LEU A 13 -21.71 8.51 -21.16
N ASP A 14 -21.48 8.91 -22.40
CA ASP A 14 -22.46 8.74 -23.47
C ASP A 14 -22.68 7.26 -23.78
N MET A 15 -21.61 6.46 -23.76
CA MET A 15 -21.70 5.01 -23.89
C MET A 15 -22.41 4.37 -22.69
N LEU A 16 -22.17 4.87 -21.48
CA LEU A 16 -22.87 4.40 -20.28
C LEU A 16 -24.37 4.67 -20.35
N LYS A 17 -24.76 5.90 -20.77
CA LYS A 17 -26.15 6.29 -21.01
C LYS A 17 -26.81 5.40 -22.05
N TYR A 18 -26.13 5.20 -23.19
CA TYR A 18 -26.63 4.35 -24.27
C TYR A 18 -26.89 2.92 -23.79
N VAL A 19 -25.96 2.32 -23.05
CA VAL A 19 -26.12 0.95 -22.56
C VAL A 19 -27.21 0.83 -21.50
N HIS A 20 -27.30 1.81 -20.58
CA HIS A 20 -28.37 1.86 -19.57
C HIS A 20 -29.75 2.00 -20.22
N GLU A 21 -29.91 2.92 -21.17
CA GLU A 21 -31.17 3.16 -21.89
C GLU A 21 -31.57 1.97 -22.77
N ALA A 22 -30.62 1.36 -23.49
CA ALA A 22 -30.88 0.17 -24.31
C ALA A 22 -31.31 -1.06 -23.50
N GLY A 23 -30.89 -1.14 -22.24
CA GLY A 23 -31.26 -2.22 -21.32
C GLY A 23 -32.57 -2.00 -20.57
N ALA A 24 -33.12 -0.77 -20.57
CA ALA A 24 -34.32 -0.42 -19.81
C ALA A 24 -35.57 -1.19 -20.27
N ASP A 25 -35.62 -1.57 -21.55
CA ASP A 25 -36.75 -2.32 -22.15
C ASP A 25 -36.67 -3.84 -21.94
N LEU A 26 -35.57 -4.37 -21.38
CA LEU A 26 -35.30 -5.81 -21.35
C LEU A 26 -35.56 -6.48 -19.98
N ASP A 27 -35.87 -5.71 -18.92
CA ASP A 27 -35.93 -6.15 -17.51
C ASP A 27 -34.84 -7.17 -17.14
N ASP A 28 -33.67 -7.02 -17.75
CA ASP A 28 -32.55 -7.92 -17.60
C ASP A 28 -31.59 -7.35 -16.56
N ILE A 29 -31.26 -8.17 -15.57
CA ILE A 29 -30.31 -7.86 -14.49
C ILE A 29 -28.93 -7.46 -15.01
N GLU A 30 -28.59 -7.81 -16.25
CA GLU A 30 -27.29 -7.51 -16.87
C GLU A 30 -27.06 -6.01 -17.12
N TYR A 31 -28.13 -5.21 -17.19
CA TYR A 31 -28.08 -3.78 -17.51
C TYR A 31 -28.32 -2.86 -16.30
N LYS A 32 -28.53 -3.41 -15.10
CA LYS A 32 -28.70 -2.62 -13.88
C LYS A 32 -27.35 -2.10 -13.37
N PHE A 33 -27.38 -0.91 -12.76
CA PHE A 33 -26.24 -0.42 -12.00
C PHE A 33 -26.05 -1.26 -10.74
N ASP A 34 -24.82 -1.72 -10.51
CA ASP A 34 -24.36 -2.16 -9.20
C ASP A 34 -23.57 -1.04 -8.52
N ASP A 35 -23.30 -1.20 -7.23
CA ASP A 35 -22.51 -0.28 -6.41
C ASP A 35 -21.09 -0.02 -6.98
N CYS A 36 -20.56 -0.94 -7.79
CA CYS A 36 -19.28 -0.79 -8.46
C CYS A 36 -19.28 0.33 -9.51
N THR A 37 -20.43 0.69 -10.10
CA THR A 37 -20.46 1.73 -11.13
C THR A 37 -20.15 3.12 -10.57
N CYS A 38 -20.79 3.51 -9.46
CA CYS A 38 -20.43 4.74 -8.75
C CYS A 38 -18.98 4.71 -8.27
N ALA A 39 -18.51 3.57 -7.76
CA ALA A 39 -17.13 3.44 -7.31
C ALA A 39 -16.10 3.63 -8.44
N VAL A 40 -16.36 3.10 -9.64
CA VAL A 40 -15.50 3.32 -10.81
C VAL A 40 -15.51 4.78 -11.24
N ALA A 41 -16.69 5.41 -11.35
CA ALA A 41 -16.80 6.81 -11.73
C ALA A 41 -16.07 7.74 -10.75
N ALA A 42 -16.24 7.49 -9.45
CA ALA A 42 -15.57 8.22 -8.38
C ALA A 42 -14.04 8.08 -8.44
N GLY A 43 -13.54 6.86 -8.66
CA GLY A 43 -12.11 6.59 -8.82
C GLY A 43 -11.49 7.07 -10.13
N MET A 44 -12.30 7.61 -11.04
CA MET A 44 -11.84 8.31 -12.26
C MET A 44 -12.04 9.83 -12.16
N GLY A 45 -12.56 10.33 -11.03
CA GLY A 45 -12.89 11.74 -10.87
C GLY A 45 -14.03 12.22 -11.76
N ASN A 46 -14.78 11.30 -12.37
CA ASN A 46 -15.82 11.62 -13.34
C ASN A 46 -17.15 11.91 -12.61
N MET A 47 -17.30 13.15 -12.16
CA MET A 47 -18.48 13.61 -11.43
C MET A 47 -19.77 13.46 -12.23
N ASP A 48 -19.77 13.73 -13.53
CA ASP A 48 -20.98 13.62 -14.35
C ASP A 48 -21.48 12.18 -14.43
N MET A 49 -20.55 11.23 -14.58
CA MET A 49 -20.87 9.81 -14.57
C MET A 49 -21.31 9.32 -13.19
N LEU A 50 -20.66 9.80 -12.13
CA LEU A 50 -21.01 9.47 -10.74
C LEU A 50 -22.44 9.92 -10.42
N LEU A 51 -22.78 11.16 -10.78
CA LEU A 51 -24.11 11.74 -10.57
C LEU A 51 -25.17 11.01 -11.40
N TYR A 52 -24.88 10.73 -12.68
CA TYR A 52 -25.80 10.01 -13.54
C TYR A 52 -26.10 8.60 -13.01
N ALA A 53 -25.07 7.84 -12.63
CA ALA A 53 -25.25 6.51 -12.07
C ALA A 53 -26.08 6.55 -10.78
N HIS A 54 -25.77 7.50 -9.88
CA HIS A 54 -26.48 7.65 -8.62
C HIS A 54 -27.97 7.99 -8.80
N GLN A 55 -28.28 8.95 -9.68
CA GLN A 55 -29.66 9.35 -10.00
C GLN A 55 -30.48 8.20 -10.61
N ASN A 56 -29.81 7.24 -11.24
CA ASN A 56 -30.43 6.06 -11.85
C ASN A 56 -30.40 4.81 -10.93
N GLY A 57 -30.23 5.01 -9.62
CA GLY A 57 -30.40 3.96 -8.61
C GLY A 57 -29.11 3.24 -8.23
N CYS A 58 -27.94 3.69 -8.68
CA CYS A 58 -26.67 3.19 -8.16
C CYS A 58 -26.46 3.71 -6.73
N ALA A 59 -26.52 2.82 -5.75
CA ALA A 59 -26.22 3.16 -4.37
C ALA A 59 -24.73 3.46 -4.20
N TRP A 60 -24.42 4.38 -3.29
CA TRP A 60 -23.06 4.56 -2.81
C TRP A 60 -22.71 3.51 -1.77
N SER A 61 -21.46 3.10 -1.78
CA SER A 61 -20.88 2.21 -0.78
C SER A 61 -19.53 2.75 -0.32
N MET A 62 -18.93 2.13 0.69
CA MET A 62 -17.56 2.43 1.13
C MET A 62 -16.55 2.44 -0.03
N PHE A 63 -16.79 1.63 -1.07
CA PHE A 63 -15.95 1.59 -2.27
C PHE A 63 -16.00 2.88 -3.09
N THR A 64 -17.08 3.66 -2.99
CA THR A 64 -17.22 4.93 -3.72
C THR A 64 -16.23 5.98 -3.21
N CYS A 65 -16.22 6.24 -1.89
CA CYS A 65 -15.22 7.11 -1.26
C CYS A 65 -13.80 6.55 -1.38
N ARG A 66 -13.61 5.24 -1.14
CA ARG A 66 -12.30 4.59 -1.24
C ARG A 66 -11.69 4.76 -2.63
N ASN A 67 -12.45 4.53 -3.70
CA ASN A 67 -11.91 4.65 -5.05
C ASN A 67 -11.60 6.10 -5.42
N ALA A 68 -12.43 7.07 -5.00
CA ALA A 68 -12.11 8.49 -5.18
C ALA A 68 -10.79 8.87 -4.48
N ALA A 69 -10.59 8.35 -3.26
CA ALA A 69 -9.35 8.53 -2.51
C ALA A 69 -8.16 7.85 -3.20
N GLU A 70 -8.33 6.63 -3.73
CA GLU A 70 -7.31 5.94 -4.52
C GLU A 70 -6.93 6.74 -5.79
N GLY A 71 -7.92 7.33 -6.46
CA GLY A 71 -7.74 8.15 -7.66
C GLY A 71 -7.11 9.52 -7.40
N GLY A 72 -7.03 9.99 -6.15
CA GLY A 72 -6.49 11.30 -5.82
C GLY A 72 -7.47 12.46 -6.04
N TYR A 73 -8.78 12.18 -6.07
CA TYR A 73 -9.80 13.18 -6.36
C TYR A 73 -10.39 13.76 -5.07
N LEU A 74 -9.65 14.66 -4.42
CA LEU A 74 -10.06 15.28 -3.15
C LEU A 74 -11.46 15.92 -3.24
N ASP A 75 -11.76 16.66 -4.30
CA ASP A 75 -13.07 17.33 -4.45
C ASP A 75 -14.22 16.32 -4.52
N VAL A 76 -13.99 15.15 -5.12
CA VAL A 76 -14.97 14.05 -5.17
C VAL A 76 -15.14 13.42 -3.80
N VAL A 77 -14.05 13.21 -3.05
CA VAL A 77 -14.10 12.70 -1.67
C VAL A 77 -14.90 13.65 -0.76
N LYS A 78 -14.61 14.96 -0.83
CA LYS A 78 -15.35 15.99 -0.07
C LYS A 78 -16.84 15.95 -0.37
N TRP A 79 -17.18 15.99 -1.66
CA TRP A 79 -18.56 15.99 -2.10
C TRP A 79 -19.30 14.71 -1.67
N LEU A 80 -18.68 13.54 -1.83
CA LEU A 80 -19.25 12.26 -1.40
C LEU A 80 -19.51 12.25 0.12
N HIS A 81 -18.53 12.68 0.92
CA HIS A 81 -18.67 12.73 2.37
C HIS A 81 -19.78 13.68 2.82
N GLU A 82 -19.81 14.91 2.28
CA GLU A 82 -20.82 15.92 2.61
C GLU A 82 -22.25 15.49 2.23
N ASN A 83 -22.41 14.58 1.27
CA ASN A 83 -23.70 14.03 0.86
C ASN A 83 -24.03 12.68 1.52
N GLY A 84 -23.24 12.24 2.50
CA GLY A 84 -23.53 11.04 3.30
C GLY A 84 -23.10 9.73 2.66
N CYS A 85 -22.15 9.74 1.71
CA CYS A 85 -21.50 8.52 1.27
C CYS A 85 -20.75 7.89 2.45
N PRO A 86 -20.97 6.60 2.75
CA PRO A 86 -20.24 5.92 3.81
C PRO A 86 -18.75 5.83 3.45
N TRP A 87 -17.90 5.92 4.47
CA TRP A 87 -16.47 5.68 4.39
C TRP A 87 -15.98 4.87 5.59
N ASP A 88 -14.84 4.22 5.43
CA ASP A 88 -14.16 3.42 6.45
C ASP A 88 -12.62 3.60 6.35
N SER A 89 -11.87 2.84 7.14
CA SER A 89 -10.40 2.96 7.21
C SER A 89 -9.70 2.72 5.88
N SER A 90 -10.37 2.08 4.92
CA SER A 90 -9.81 1.85 3.60
C SER A 90 -9.59 3.13 2.80
N VAL A 91 -10.32 4.21 3.09
CA VAL A 91 -10.11 5.54 2.47
C VAL A 91 -8.73 6.08 2.82
N CYS A 92 -8.39 6.10 4.12
CA CYS A 92 -7.08 6.53 4.61
C CYS A 92 -5.96 5.62 4.10
N ALA A 93 -6.16 4.30 4.12
CA ALA A 93 -5.17 3.34 3.62
C ALA A 93 -4.90 3.50 2.12
N LYS A 94 -5.93 3.75 1.30
CA LYS A 94 -5.74 3.99 -0.15
C LYS A 94 -5.15 5.35 -0.47
N ALA A 95 -5.47 6.39 0.30
CA ALA A 95 -4.76 7.65 0.20
C ALA A 95 -3.27 7.46 0.51
N ALA A 96 -2.93 6.70 1.56
CA ALA A 96 -1.55 6.35 1.94
C ALA A 96 -0.80 5.56 0.88
N ASP A 97 -1.39 4.50 0.34
CA ASP A 97 -0.84 3.70 -0.77
C ASP A 97 -0.49 4.59 -1.98
N LYS A 98 -1.40 5.50 -2.35
CA LYS A 98 -1.25 6.30 -3.58
C LYS A 98 -0.49 7.62 -3.41
N GLY A 99 -0.20 8.04 -2.18
CA GLY A 99 0.57 9.25 -1.92
C GLY A 99 -0.27 10.52 -1.77
N HIS A 100 -1.59 10.41 -1.56
CA HIS A 100 -2.52 11.54 -1.53
C HIS A 100 -2.68 12.11 -0.12
N LEU A 101 -1.67 12.86 0.34
CA LEU A 101 -1.60 13.40 1.70
C LEU A 101 -2.75 14.37 2.05
N ASP A 102 -3.20 15.17 1.08
CA ASP A 102 -4.34 16.07 1.22
C ASP A 102 -5.65 15.33 1.49
N ILE A 103 -5.87 14.19 0.82
CA ILE A 103 -7.01 13.31 1.08
C ILE A 103 -6.91 12.64 2.44
N LEU A 104 -5.73 12.13 2.81
CA LEU A 104 -5.52 11.54 4.13
C LEU A 104 -5.82 12.55 5.26
N LYS A 105 -5.31 13.78 5.12
CA LYS A 105 -5.58 14.88 6.05
C LYS A 105 -7.08 15.17 6.17
N TYR A 106 -7.74 15.39 5.03
CA TYR A 106 -9.16 15.68 5.00
C TYR A 106 -9.99 14.56 5.64
N ALA A 107 -9.74 13.31 5.24
CA ALA A 107 -10.45 12.15 5.76
C ALA A 107 -10.31 12.05 7.29
N HIS A 108 -9.09 12.17 7.81
CA HIS A 108 -8.84 12.14 9.25
C HIS A 108 -9.54 13.29 10.00
N GLU A 109 -9.38 14.53 9.53
CA GLU A 109 -9.96 15.73 10.15
C GLU A 109 -11.50 15.71 10.18
N HIS A 110 -12.13 14.94 9.30
CA HIS A 110 -13.58 14.80 9.21
C HIS A 110 -14.10 13.48 9.82
N GLY A 111 -13.26 12.79 10.58
CA GLY A 111 -13.67 11.62 11.36
C GLY A 111 -13.77 10.32 10.56
N CYS A 112 -13.14 10.23 9.39
CA CYS A 112 -12.90 8.94 8.77
C CYS A 112 -12.00 8.12 9.70
N PRO A 113 -12.38 6.87 10.06
CA PRO A 113 -11.51 6.03 10.84
C PRO A 113 -10.21 5.73 10.07
N TRP A 114 -9.18 5.34 10.79
CA TRP A 114 -7.96 4.75 10.26
C TRP A 114 -7.49 3.63 11.18
N ASP A 115 -6.69 2.73 10.63
CA ASP A 115 -6.08 1.60 11.33
C ASP A 115 -4.62 1.42 10.88
N GLU A 116 -3.94 0.41 11.40
CA GLU A 116 -2.53 0.09 11.17
C GLU A 116 -2.20 -0.06 9.67
N SER A 117 -3.20 -0.38 8.84
CA SER A 117 -3.02 -0.46 7.39
C SER A 117 -2.62 0.88 6.78
N THR A 118 -3.03 2.01 7.36
CA THR A 118 -2.65 3.35 6.85
C THR A 118 -1.15 3.57 6.95
N CYS A 119 -0.57 3.29 8.12
CA CYS A 119 0.88 3.36 8.33
C CYS A 119 1.63 2.30 7.53
N LYS A 120 1.11 1.07 7.47
CA LYS A 120 1.70 -0.04 6.70
C LYS A 120 1.81 0.28 5.21
N GLU A 121 0.73 0.78 4.59
CA GLU A 121 0.72 1.14 3.16
C GLU A 121 1.66 2.32 2.87
N ALA A 122 1.67 3.34 3.73
CA ALA A 122 2.63 4.45 3.63
C ALA A 122 4.07 3.94 3.68
N ALA A 123 4.35 2.99 4.58
CA ALA A 123 5.68 2.42 4.73
C ALA A 123 6.11 1.54 3.56
N GLU A 124 5.21 0.67 3.08
CA GLU A 124 5.41 -0.17 1.90
C GLU A 124 5.73 0.66 0.65
N LYS A 125 5.12 1.84 0.50
CA LYS A 125 5.32 2.72 -0.67
C LYS A 125 6.37 3.81 -0.46
N GLY A 126 7.07 3.82 0.68
CA GLY A 126 8.13 4.77 0.96
C GLY A 126 7.64 6.21 1.19
N ARG A 127 6.37 6.39 1.59
CA ARG A 127 5.71 7.69 1.76
C ARG A 127 5.98 8.26 3.15
N LEU A 128 7.22 8.69 3.40
CA LEU A 128 7.67 9.18 4.71
C LEU A 128 6.77 10.28 5.30
N GLU A 129 6.42 11.30 4.50
CA GLU A 129 5.60 12.41 5.00
C GLU A 129 4.16 12.00 5.35
N MET A 130 3.64 10.95 4.72
CA MET A 130 2.34 10.38 5.09
C MET A 130 2.43 9.56 6.37
N LEU A 131 3.49 8.75 6.52
CA LEU A 131 3.74 7.99 7.75
C LEU A 131 3.89 8.93 8.94
N LYS A 132 4.67 10.02 8.79
CA LYS A 132 4.81 11.07 9.81
C LYS A 132 3.46 11.64 10.21
N TYR A 133 2.68 12.10 9.23
CA TYR A 133 1.38 12.67 9.51
C TYR A 133 0.45 11.69 10.23
N ALA A 134 0.36 10.45 9.75
CA ALA A 134 -0.48 9.42 10.37
C ALA A 134 -0.04 9.15 11.82
N HIS A 135 1.25 8.92 12.05
CA HIS A 135 1.82 8.66 13.36
C HIS A 135 1.61 9.83 14.35
N GLU A 136 1.97 11.04 13.94
CA GLU A 136 1.91 12.26 14.78
C GLU A 136 0.46 12.62 15.18
N ASN A 137 -0.53 12.13 14.44
CA ASN A 137 -1.95 12.32 14.72
C ASN A 137 -2.61 11.09 15.36
N GLY A 138 -1.83 10.08 15.77
CA GLY A 138 -2.30 8.96 16.56
C GLY A 138 -2.90 7.80 15.76
N CYS A 139 -2.55 7.67 14.47
CA CYS A 139 -2.81 6.43 13.73
C CYS A 139 -1.99 5.29 14.35
N PRO A 140 -2.61 4.14 14.67
CA PRO A 140 -1.87 3.02 15.20
C PRO A 140 -0.89 2.47 14.16
N TRP A 141 0.17 1.85 14.65
CA TRP A 141 1.13 1.11 13.84
C TRP A 141 1.60 -0.15 14.58
N ASP A 142 2.11 -1.11 13.81
CA ASP A 142 2.66 -2.36 14.33
C ASP A 142 3.98 -2.69 13.61
N LYS A 143 4.55 -3.87 13.92
CA LYS A 143 5.83 -4.33 13.38
C LYS A 143 5.89 -4.38 11.86
N ASN A 144 4.73 -4.48 11.19
CA ASN A 144 4.66 -4.53 9.72
C ASN A 144 5.16 -3.23 9.09
N VAL A 145 5.12 -2.08 9.79
CA VAL A 145 5.65 -0.82 9.27
C VAL A 145 7.16 -0.92 9.03
N CYS A 146 7.91 -1.41 10.03
CA CYS A 146 9.35 -1.63 9.91
C CYS A 146 9.68 -2.72 8.89
N GLU A 147 8.98 -3.86 8.95
CA GLU A 147 9.17 -4.98 8.01
C GLU A 147 8.98 -4.53 6.55
N ARG A 148 7.88 -3.84 6.24
CA ARG A 148 7.58 -3.38 4.88
C ARG A 148 8.57 -2.33 4.41
N ALA A 149 8.92 -1.37 5.26
CA ALA A 149 9.95 -0.39 4.92
C ALA A 149 11.29 -1.07 4.60
N ALA A 150 11.67 -2.09 5.38
CA ALA A 150 12.87 -2.89 5.17
C ALA A 150 12.82 -3.73 3.89
N TRP A 151 11.70 -4.41 3.60
CA TRP A 151 11.52 -5.24 2.40
C TRP A 151 11.60 -4.42 1.10
N PHE A 152 10.99 -3.24 1.09
CA PHE A 152 10.95 -2.38 -0.10
C PHE A 152 12.10 -1.37 -0.18
N GLY A 153 13.04 -1.40 0.78
CA GLY A 153 14.27 -0.60 0.74
C GLY A 153 14.06 0.86 1.09
N HIS A 154 12.98 1.18 1.80
CA HIS A 154 12.63 2.53 2.21
C HIS A 154 13.32 2.91 3.53
N PHE A 155 14.65 2.99 3.49
CA PHE A 155 15.49 3.23 4.68
C PHE A 155 15.03 4.44 5.52
N GLN A 156 14.69 5.57 4.89
CA GLN A 156 14.25 6.76 5.63
C GLN A 156 12.94 6.54 6.40
N VAL A 157 12.05 5.69 5.87
CA VAL A 157 10.80 5.29 6.54
C VAL A 157 11.11 4.35 7.70
N LEU A 158 11.96 3.34 7.49
CA LEU A 158 12.39 2.41 8.53
C LEU A 158 13.05 3.16 9.69
N HIS A 159 14.00 4.03 9.38
CA HIS A 159 14.70 4.86 10.35
C HIS A 159 13.71 5.73 11.14
N TYR A 160 12.78 6.42 10.47
CA TYR A 160 11.78 7.21 11.18
C TYR A 160 10.88 6.35 12.08
N ALA A 161 10.37 5.23 11.57
CA ALA A 161 9.48 4.36 12.33
C ALA A 161 10.17 3.84 13.60
N HIS A 162 11.39 3.30 13.48
CA HIS A 162 12.15 2.79 14.62
C HIS A 162 12.46 3.89 15.65
N GLU A 163 12.99 5.04 15.21
CA GLU A 163 13.35 6.16 16.12
C GLU A 163 12.14 6.73 16.87
N ASN A 164 10.92 6.52 16.37
CA ASN A 164 9.68 6.96 17.01
C ASN A 164 8.95 5.82 17.74
N GLY A 165 9.62 4.69 17.97
CA GLY A 165 9.11 3.60 18.80
C GLY A 165 8.15 2.64 18.11
N CYS A 166 8.14 2.60 16.78
CA CYS A 166 7.52 1.49 16.07
C CYS A 166 8.24 0.19 16.43
N PRO A 167 7.54 -0.87 16.86
CA PRO A 167 8.18 -2.14 17.12
C PRO A 167 8.80 -2.71 15.84
N TRP A 168 9.87 -3.47 16.00
CA TRP A 168 10.43 -4.34 14.97
C TRP A 168 10.72 -5.72 15.54
N GLU A 169 10.75 -6.71 14.67
CA GLU A 169 11.10 -8.09 14.98
C GLU A 169 12.12 -8.58 13.93
N ASP A 170 12.58 -9.82 14.07
CA ASP A 170 13.54 -10.46 13.16
C ASP A 170 13.13 -10.42 11.69
N ASP A 171 11.81 -10.43 11.41
CA ASP A 171 11.23 -10.18 10.09
C ASP A 171 11.82 -8.93 9.39
N THR A 172 12.20 -7.89 10.14
CA THR A 172 12.76 -6.64 9.60
C THR A 172 14.16 -6.84 9.01
N CYS A 173 15.07 -7.49 9.77
CA CYS A 173 16.40 -7.84 9.28
C CYS A 173 16.30 -8.83 8.11
N SER A 174 15.48 -9.87 8.25
CA SER A 174 15.25 -10.87 7.20
C SER A 174 14.74 -10.23 5.92
N SER A 175 13.77 -9.32 6.02
CA SER A 175 13.22 -8.60 4.87
C SER A 175 14.23 -7.72 4.15
N ALA A 176 15.04 -6.97 4.91
CA ALA A 176 16.12 -6.16 4.32
C ALA A 176 17.19 -7.05 3.66
N ALA A 177 17.54 -8.16 4.31
CA ALA A 177 18.53 -9.12 3.80
C ALA A 177 18.05 -9.83 2.54
N CYS A 178 16.79 -10.28 2.45
CA CYS A 178 16.20 -10.96 1.30
C CYS A 178 16.08 -10.08 0.05
N ARG A 179 16.10 -8.75 0.21
CA ARG A 179 15.88 -7.79 -0.88
C ARG A 179 17.11 -6.94 -1.18
N ALA A 180 18.27 -7.29 -0.62
CA ALA A 180 19.53 -6.56 -0.73
C ALA A 180 19.41 -5.06 -0.36
N ASN A 181 18.61 -4.75 0.65
CA ASN A 181 18.49 -3.38 1.13
C ASN A 181 19.58 -3.08 2.17
N PHE A 182 20.80 -2.85 1.70
CA PHE A 182 22.01 -2.74 2.53
C PHE A 182 21.87 -1.75 3.69
N GLU A 183 21.40 -0.54 3.42
CA GLU A 183 21.27 0.50 4.45
C GLU A 183 20.25 0.11 5.54
N SER A 184 19.13 -0.48 5.14
CA SER A 184 18.10 -0.96 6.08
C SER A 184 18.61 -2.12 6.92
N LEU A 185 19.31 -3.07 6.30
CA LEU A 185 19.91 -4.23 6.98
C LEU A 185 20.97 -3.79 7.99
N LYS A 186 21.91 -2.97 7.55
CA LYS A 186 23.00 -2.45 8.39
C LYS A 186 22.43 -1.70 9.58
N TYR A 187 21.47 -0.80 9.35
CA TYR A 187 20.85 -0.03 10.42
C TYR A 187 20.12 -0.92 11.42
N ALA A 188 19.24 -1.81 10.94
CA ALA A 188 18.47 -2.71 11.81
C ALA A 188 19.39 -3.56 12.68
N TYR A 189 20.45 -4.13 12.10
CA TYR A 189 21.45 -4.90 12.83
C TYR A 189 22.19 -4.07 13.89
N GLU A 190 22.73 -2.91 13.52
CA GLU A 190 23.51 -2.04 14.42
C GLU A 190 22.69 -1.51 15.60
N HIS A 191 21.36 -1.48 15.48
CA HIS A 191 20.42 -1.03 16.51
C HIS A 191 19.74 -2.19 17.25
N GLY A 192 20.20 -3.42 17.05
CA GLY A 192 19.79 -4.57 17.86
C GLY A 192 18.46 -5.19 17.46
N CYS A 193 18.02 -5.01 16.21
CA CYS A 193 16.92 -5.81 15.66
C CYS A 193 17.25 -7.30 15.83
N PRO A 194 16.31 -8.13 16.34
CA PRO A 194 16.49 -9.57 16.40
C PRO A 194 16.86 -10.13 15.03
N TRP A 195 17.60 -11.24 15.01
CA TRP A 195 17.98 -11.89 13.76
C TRP A 195 18.16 -13.38 14.03
N GLU A 196 17.23 -14.19 13.52
CA GLU A 196 17.31 -15.64 13.61
C GLU A 196 18.44 -16.19 12.73
N GLU A 197 19.22 -17.14 13.27
CA GLU A 197 20.40 -17.70 12.60
C GLU A 197 20.04 -18.48 11.32
N GLU A 198 18.90 -19.16 11.29
CA GLU A 198 18.43 -19.89 10.10
C GLU A 198 18.06 -18.96 8.94
N LEU A 199 17.60 -17.75 9.24
CA LEU A 199 17.24 -16.72 8.25
C LEU A 199 18.46 -15.98 7.70
N ILE A 200 19.53 -15.82 8.50
CA ILE A 200 20.86 -15.39 8.02
C ILE A 200 21.35 -16.37 6.94
N ASP A 201 21.24 -17.64 7.25
CA ASP A 201 21.62 -18.76 6.39
C ASP A 201 20.79 -18.80 5.11
N GLU A 202 19.47 -18.68 5.20
CA GLU A 202 18.58 -18.65 4.03
C GLU A 202 18.81 -17.43 3.15
N ALA A 203 18.93 -16.23 3.75
CA ALA A 203 19.28 -15.03 3.00
C ALA A 203 20.63 -15.25 2.30
N ALA A 204 21.70 -15.61 3.02
CA ALA A 204 23.01 -15.89 2.44
C ALA A 204 22.96 -16.93 1.30
N ARG A 205 22.10 -17.95 1.42
CA ARG A 205 21.87 -18.99 0.39
C ARG A 205 21.02 -18.51 -0.78
N SER A 206 20.06 -17.60 -0.59
CA SER A 206 19.26 -17.05 -1.70
C SER A 206 20.10 -16.20 -2.65
N TRP A 207 21.26 -15.70 -2.17
CA TRP A 207 22.29 -15.01 -2.96
C TRP A 207 23.28 -15.97 -3.64
N LEU A 208 23.08 -17.30 -3.56
CA LEU A 208 23.94 -18.29 -4.25
C LEU A 208 23.77 -18.20 -5.78
N PRO A 209 24.84 -18.37 -6.57
CA PRO A 209 24.82 -17.96 -7.97
C PRO A 209 24.11 -18.96 -8.89
N ARG A 210 23.36 -18.42 -9.86
CA ARG A 210 23.71 -18.67 -11.26
C ARG A 210 24.80 -17.64 -11.62
N ASP A 211 26.05 -18.00 -11.42
CA ASP A 211 27.33 -17.30 -11.70
C ASP A 211 27.56 -15.88 -11.06
N GLU A 212 28.76 -15.61 -10.51
CA GLU A 212 29.13 -14.34 -9.81
C GLU A 212 29.00 -13.06 -10.66
N ASP A 213 28.89 -13.22 -11.98
CA ASP A 213 28.64 -12.17 -12.95
C ASP A 213 27.17 -11.66 -12.94
N GLY A 214 26.27 -12.35 -12.23
CA GLY A 214 24.84 -12.04 -12.19
C GLY A 214 24.39 -11.10 -11.06
N LEU A 215 25.22 -10.87 -10.03
CA LEU A 215 24.87 -10.01 -8.88
C LEU A 215 25.23 -8.55 -9.14
N ASP A 216 24.34 -7.63 -8.76
CA ASP A 216 24.61 -6.20 -8.79
C ASP A 216 25.50 -5.73 -7.62
N VAL A 217 25.84 -4.43 -7.61
CA VAL A 217 26.75 -3.84 -6.61
C VAL A 217 26.17 -3.88 -5.20
N GLU A 218 24.87 -3.66 -5.03
CA GLU A 218 24.20 -3.63 -3.72
C GLU A 218 23.99 -5.04 -3.18
N GLU A 219 23.67 -5.99 -4.05
CA GLU A 219 23.57 -7.41 -3.69
C GLU A 219 24.91 -7.94 -3.17
N ARG A 220 26.04 -7.57 -3.80
CA ARG A 220 27.39 -7.90 -3.31
C ARG A 220 27.71 -7.29 -1.95
N LYS A 221 27.31 -6.03 -1.72
CA LYS A 221 27.48 -5.36 -0.41
C LYS A 221 26.67 -6.07 0.67
N CYS A 222 25.40 -6.37 0.41
CA CYS A 222 24.53 -7.08 1.33
C CYS A 222 25.08 -8.46 1.66
N ARG A 223 25.45 -9.24 0.63
CA ARG A 223 26.06 -10.56 0.82
C ARG A 223 27.32 -10.48 1.68
N GLY A 224 28.24 -9.57 1.35
CA GLY A 224 29.47 -9.39 2.13
C GLY A 224 29.20 -9.02 3.59
N TYR A 225 28.18 -8.20 3.85
CA TYR A 225 27.77 -7.80 5.20
C TYR A 225 27.13 -8.95 5.98
N VAL A 226 26.20 -9.69 5.36
CA VAL A 226 25.56 -10.87 5.96
C VAL A 226 26.61 -11.92 6.33
N LEU A 227 27.56 -12.21 5.44
CA LEU A 227 28.65 -13.18 5.72
C LEU A 227 29.55 -12.72 6.86
N LYS A 228 29.87 -11.42 6.92
CA LYS A 228 30.62 -10.85 8.04
C LYS A 228 29.87 -11.04 9.36
N VAL A 229 28.58 -10.75 9.41
CA VAL A 229 27.77 -10.91 10.63
C VAL A 229 27.64 -12.39 11.02
N ALA A 230 27.42 -13.28 10.06
CA ALA A 230 27.35 -14.72 10.28
C ALA A 230 28.64 -15.26 10.92
N ALA A 231 29.80 -14.80 10.44
CA ALA A 231 31.11 -15.15 11.01
C ALA A 231 31.29 -14.64 12.45
N GLU A 232 30.85 -13.42 12.75
CA GLU A 232 30.90 -12.84 14.11
C GLU A 232 30.05 -13.64 15.12
N ARG A 233 28.97 -14.28 14.66
CA ARG A 233 28.08 -15.10 15.50
C ARG A 233 28.45 -16.59 15.55
N GLY A 234 29.42 -17.03 14.74
CA GLY A 234 29.82 -18.43 14.67
C GLY A 234 28.85 -19.33 13.89
N CYS A 235 28.06 -18.76 12.97
CA CYS A 235 27.20 -19.55 12.10
C CYS A 235 28.04 -20.37 11.10
N HIS A 236 27.69 -21.64 10.90
CA HIS A 236 28.46 -22.60 10.09
C HIS A 236 28.45 -22.35 8.56
N VAL A 237 27.81 -21.28 8.07
CA VAL A 237 27.74 -20.95 6.63
C VAL A 237 29.07 -20.45 6.06
N VAL A 238 29.99 -19.94 6.91
CA VAL A 238 31.30 -19.47 6.47
C VAL A 238 32.14 -20.61 5.85
N ASP A 239 31.95 -21.85 6.32
CA ASP A 239 32.75 -23.02 5.91
C ASP A 239 32.31 -23.62 4.55
N GLN A 240 31.20 -23.15 3.96
CA GLN A 240 30.63 -23.69 2.71
C GLN A 240 30.76 -22.74 1.50
N LEU A 241 31.37 -21.57 1.69
CA LEU A 241 31.48 -20.50 0.69
C LEU A 241 32.93 -20.20 0.27
N GLU A 242 33.91 -20.93 0.83
CA GLU A 242 35.31 -21.00 0.35
C GLU A 242 35.47 -22.07 -0.75
#